data_AF-A0A7J4V9Z3-F1
#
_entry.id   AF-A0A7J4V9Z3-F1
#
_cell.length_a   1.000
_cell.length_b   1.000
_cell.length_c   1.000
_cell.angle_alpha   90.00
_cell.angle_beta   90.00
_cell.angle_gamma   90.00
#
_symmetry.space_group_name_H-M   'P 1'
#
loop_
_entity.id
_entity.type
_entity.pdbx_description
1 polymer ?
#
loop_
_entity_poly.entity_id
_entity_poly.type
_entity_poly.pdbx_seq_one_letter_code
_entity_poly.pdbx_strand_id
1 'polypeptide(L)'
;VVVNLEIWDPGVEYTRTGLDTDSTTIMEVDLPYIRLPIVPGKNITVITEVIALNYLLKHYGYDSAKVFRERLERKLRQADGENPSRGIDYFEHDFE
;
A
#
# COMPACT_ATOMS: atom_id res chain seq x y z
N VAL A 1 1.28 14.30 10.92
CA VAL A 1 1.75 12.94 10.59
C VAL A 1 3.15 12.76 11.16
N VAL A 2 3.44 11.59 11.71
CA VAL A 2 4.76 11.20 12.22
C VAL A 2 5.32 10.12 11.29
N VAL A 3 6.56 10.30 10.86
CA VAL A 3 7.27 9.32 10.00
C VAL A 3 8.45 8.78 10.79
N ASN A 4 8.43 7.48 11.09
CA ASN A 4 9.53 6.76 11.71
C ASN A 4 10.41 6.14 10.63
N LEU A 5 11.68 6.54 10.56
CA LEU A 5 12.65 5.93 9.65
C LEU A 5 13.35 4.79 10.37
N GLU A 6 13.18 3.57 9.87
CA GLU A 6 13.80 2.37 10.45
C GLU A 6 14.68 1.66 9.43
N ILE A 7 15.70 0.95 9.90
CA ILE A 7 16.52 0.11 9.03
C ILE A 7 15.63 -1.03 8.54
N TRP A 8 15.65 -1.30 7.24
CA TRP A 8 14.88 -2.42 6.70
C TRP A 8 15.27 -3.74 7.36
N ASP A 9 14.26 -4.47 7.83
CA ASP A 9 14.40 -5.78 8.48
C ASP A 9 13.52 -6.81 7.77
N PRO A 10 14.08 -7.91 7.25
CA PRO A 10 13.29 -8.97 6.59
C PRO A 10 12.32 -9.70 7.53
N GLY A 11 12.54 -9.67 8.86
CA GLY A 11 11.66 -10.27 9.85
C GLY A 11 10.45 -9.42 10.23
N VAL A 12 10.40 -8.16 9.77
CA VAL A 12 9.30 -7.23 10.06
C VAL A 12 8.38 -7.12 8.85
N GLU A 13 7.08 -7.24 9.09
CA GLU A 13 6.08 -7.01 8.07
C GLU A 13 5.75 -5.51 7.96
N TYR A 14 5.92 -4.96 6.77
CA TYR A 14 5.65 -3.57 6.45
C TYR A 14 4.38 -3.44 5.61
N THR A 15 3.57 -2.43 5.91
CA THR A 15 2.38 -2.13 5.10
C THR A 15 2.77 -1.76 3.66
N ARG A 16 2.07 -2.35 2.68
CA ARG A 16 2.33 -2.15 1.24
C ARG A 16 1.18 -1.48 0.50
N THR A 17 -0.02 -1.48 1.09
CA THR A 17 -1.26 -1.03 0.43
C THR A 17 -1.71 0.34 0.90
N GLY A 18 -1.34 0.74 2.13
CA GLY A 18 -1.79 1.99 2.74
C GLY A 18 -3.29 2.03 3.08
N LEU A 19 -3.95 0.85 3.10
CA LEU A 19 -5.34 0.67 3.52
C LEU A 19 -5.48 0.80 5.04
N ASP A 20 -4.54 0.19 5.77
CA ASP A 20 -4.44 0.32 7.21
C ASP A 20 -3.71 1.63 7.56
N THR A 21 -4.19 2.30 8.60
CA THR A 21 -3.61 3.54 9.09
C THR A 21 -3.24 3.38 10.55
N ASP A 22 -1.95 3.38 10.83
CA ASP A 22 -1.43 3.38 12.19
C ASP A 22 -1.52 4.81 12.78
N SER A 23 -1.64 4.91 14.10
CA SER A 23 -1.57 6.17 14.84
C SER A 23 -0.59 6.07 16.01
N THR A 24 -0.09 7.21 16.45
CA THR A 24 0.72 7.37 17.65
C THR A 24 0.26 8.59 18.43
N THR A 25 0.28 8.51 19.76
CA THR A 25 -0.16 9.60 20.63
C THR A 25 1.06 10.38 21.12
N ILE A 26 1.07 11.69 20.90
CA ILE A 26 2.09 12.61 21.42
C ILE A 26 1.37 13.71 22.18
N MET A 27 1.68 13.87 23.47
CA MET A 27 1.04 14.89 24.33
C MET A 27 -0.50 14.81 24.26
N GLU A 28 -1.06 13.60 24.37
CA GLU A 28 -2.51 13.32 24.28
C GLU A 28 -3.16 13.64 22.92
N VAL A 29 -2.36 13.92 21.89
CA VAL A 29 -2.83 14.13 20.52
C VAL A 29 -2.53 12.90 19.67
N ASP A 30 -3.57 12.30 19.10
CA ASP A 30 -3.44 11.20 18.16
C ASP A 30 -3.03 11.71 16.77
N LEU A 31 -1.91 11.20 16.29
CA LEU A 31 -1.31 11.58 15.01
C LEU A 31 -1.16 10.34 14.13
N PRO A 32 -1.40 10.44 12.81
CA PRO A 32 -1.10 9.34 11.90
C PRO A 32 0.39 9.00 11.94
N TYR A 33 0.68 7.71 11.97
CA TYR A 33 2.01 7.16 12.13
C TYR A 33 2.39 6.30 10.92
N ILE A 34 3.60 6.49 10.40
CA ILE A 34 4.11 5.75 9.24
C ILE A 34 5.50 5.21 9.58
N ARG A 35 5.65 3.88 9.49
CA ARG A 35 6.96 3.21 9.53
C ARG A 35 7.52 3.10 8.13
N LEU A 36 8.64 3.77 7.89
CA LEU A 36 9.31 3.79 6.60
C LEU A 36 10.65 3.04 6.71
N PRO A 37 10.75 1.82 6.14
CA PRO A 37 12.02 1.12 6.06
C PRO A 37 12.96 1.82 5.08
N ILE A 38 14.19 2.05 5.52
CA ILE A 38 15.25 2.64 4.73
C ILE A 38 16.10 1.53 4.12
N VAL A 39 16.24 1.59 2.80
CA VAL A 39 17.13 0.75 2.02
C VAL A 39 18.07 1.67 1.23
N PRO A 40 19.38 1.37 1.18
CA PRO A 40 20.32 2.14 0.36
C PRO A 40 19.85 2.25 -1.09
N GLY A 41 20.08 3.41 -1.71
CA GLY A 41 19.69 3.68 -3.11
C GLY A 41 18.28 4.26 -3.29
N LYS A 42 17.51 4.46 -2.22
CA LYS A 42 16.24 5.20 -2.26
C LYS A 42 16.41 6.65 -1.79
N ASN A 43 15.70 7.57 -2.45
CA ASN A 43 15.68 8.98 -2.06
C ASN A 43 14.62 9.22 -0.97
N ILE A 44 15.07 9.39 0.28
CA ILE A 44 14.20 9.58 1.45
C ILE A 44 13.42 10.90 1.37
N THR A 45 14.04 11.96 0.82
CA THR A 45 13.40 13.28 0.69
C THR A 45 12.14 13.18 -0.16
N VAL A 46 12.26 12.60 -1.35
CA VAL A 46 11.12 12.43 -2.28
C VAL A 46 10.03 11.54 -1.66
N ILE A 47 10.41 10.47 -0.96
CA ILE A 47 9.42 9.61 -0.29
C ILE A 47 8.67 10.38 0.79
N THR A 48 9.36 11.23 1.56
CA THR A 48 8.76 12.04 2.63
C THR A 48 7.81 13.09 2.07
N GLU A 49 8.14 13.71 0.93
CA GLU A 49 7.24 14.64 0.22
C GLU A 49 5.94 13.94 -0.23
N VAL A 50 6.06 12.74 -0.80
CA VAL A 50 4.90 11.95 -1.22
C VAL A 50 4.03 11.55 -0.02
N ILE A 51 4.64 11.20 1.11
CA ILE A 51 3.92 10.92 2.36
C ILE A 51 3.13 12.17 2.81
N ALA A 52 3.76 13.34 2.82
CA ALA A 52 3.11 14.58 3.20
C ALA A 52 1.94 14.92 2.26
N LEU A 53 2.13 14.77 0.95
CA LEU A 53 1.07 14.98 -0.04
C LEU A 53 -0.09 14.00 0.15
N ASN A 54 0.20 12.72 0.38
CA ASN A 54 -0.83 11.71 0.61
C ASN A 54 -1.61 11.96 1.91
N TYR A 55 -0.94 12.44 2.96
CA TYR A 55 -1.60 12.89 4.18
C TYR A 55 -2.58 14.04 3.91
N LEU A 56 -2.17 15.05 3.12
CA LEU A 56 -3.05 16.14 2.72
C LEU A 56 -4.23 15.64 1.87
N LEU A 57 -4.00 14.75 0.91
CA LEU A 57 -5.07 14.15 0.11
C LEU A 57 -6.13 13.45 0.98
N LYS A 58 -5.67 12.61 1.93
CA LYS A 58 -6.58 11.95 2.88
C LYS A 58 -7.34 12.97 3.72
N HIS A 59 -6.68 14.05 4.16
CA HIS A 59 -7.33 15.14 4.89
C HIS A 59 -8.39 15.87 4.07
N TYR A 60 -8.19 16.01 2.75
CA TYR A 60 -9.17 16.56 1.81
C TYR A 60 -10.23 15.55 1.35
N GLY A 61 -10.25 14.34 1.92
CA GLY A 61 -11.26 13.31 1.63
C GLY A 61 -10.93 12.40 0.45
N TYR A 62 -9.71 12.47 -0.09
CA TYR A 62 -9.26 11.57 -1.16
C TYR A 62 -8.35 10.47 -0.61
N ASP A 63 -8.81 9.22 -0.69
CA ASP A 63 -8.05 8.03 -0.27
C ASP A 63 -7.64 7.19 -1.48
N SER A 64 -6.39 7.36 -1.92
CA SER A 64 -5.81 6.64 -3.06
C SER A 64 -5.88 5.12 -2.92
N ALA A 65 -5.72 4.59 -1.70
CA ALA A 65 -5.71 3.14 -1.45
C ALA A 65 -7.11 2.54 -1.62
N LYS A 66 -8.16 3.24 -1.12
CA LYS A 66 -9.55 2.83 -1.32
C LYS A 66 -9.96 2.89 -2.79
N VAL A 67 -9.59 3.96 -3.49
CA VAL A 67 -9.87 4.13 -4.92
C VAL A 67 -9.20 3.02 -5.73
N PHE A 68 -7.96 2.66 -5.38
CA PHE A 68 -7.27 1.55 -6.02
C PHE A 68 -7.98 0.21 -5.79
N ARG A 69 -8.35 -0.10 -4.54
CA ARG A 69 -9.11 -1.31 -4.18
C ARG A 69 -10.40 -1.44 -4.99
N GLU A 70 -11.20 -0.39 -5.06
CA GLU A 70 -12.47 -0.39 -5.81
C GLU A 70 -12.26 -0.60 -7.32
N ARG A 71 -11.21 -0.01 -7.88
CA ARG A 71 -10.84 -0.22 -9.29
C ARG A 71 -10.40 -1.66 -9.54
N LEU A 72 -9.64 -2.24 -8.61
CA LEU A 72 -9.17 -3.62 -8.70
C LEU A 72 -10.34 -4.61 -8.60
N GLU A 73 -11.22 -4.44 -7.62
CA GLU A 73 -12.42 -5.28 -7.45
C GLU A 73 -13.32 -5.25 -8.70
N ARG A 74 -13.48 -4.07 -9.32
CA ARG A 74 -14.24 -3.94 -10.56
C ARG A 74 -13.61 -4.73 -11.71
N LYS A 75 -12.28 -4.68 -11.85
CA LYS A 75 -11.55 -5.42 -12.88
C LYS A 75 -11.64 -6.94 -12.67
N LEU A 76 -11.52 -7.41 -11.43
CA LEU A 76 -11.63 -8.84 -11.10
C LEU A 76 -13.02 -9.39 -11.46
N ARG A 77 -14.09 -8.66 -11.10
CA ARG A 77 -15.47 -9.06 -11.46
C ARG A 77 -15.73 -9.10 -12.97
N GLN A 78 -15.05 -8.24 -13.73
CA GLN A 78 -15.14 -8.25 -15.20
C GLN A 78 -14.39 -9.44 -15.79
N ALA A 79 -13.22 -9.79 -15.24
CA ALA A 79 -12.43 -10.93 -15.68
C ALA A 79 -13.15 -12.27 -15.44
N ASP A 80 -13.87 -12.43 -14.32
CA ASP A 80 -14.67 -13.63 -14.03
C ASP A 80 -15.83 -13.84 -15.03
N GLY A 81 -16.29 -12.78 -15.71
CA GLY A 81 -17.34 -12.85 -16.73
C GLY A 81 -16.86 -13.22 -18.14
N GLU A 82 -15.56 -13.09 -18.42
CA GLU A 82 -14.94 -13.41 -19.72
C GLU A 82 -14.08 -14.68 -19.61
N ASN A 83 -14.73 -15.84 -19.73
CA ASN A 83 -14.13 -17.17 -19.92
C ASN A 83 -13.15 -17.66 -18.82
N PRO A 84 -13.59 -18.49 -17.85
CA PRO A 84 -12.71 -19.11 -16.86
C PRO A 84 -11.66 -20.08 -17.44
N SER A 85 -11.75 -20.41 -18.73
CA SER A 85 -10.86 -21.34 -19.43
C SER A 85 -9.43 -20.82 -19.63
N ARG A 86 -9.18 -19.51 -19.56
CA ARG A 86 -7.82 -18.97 -19.75
C ARG A 86 -6.85 -19.24 -18.60
N GLY A 87 -7.33 -19.51 -17.39
CA GLY A 87 -6.47 -19.77 -16.23
C GLY A 87 -6.08 -21.23 -16.06
N ILE A 88 -6.89 -22.15 -16.59
CA ILE A 88 -6.73 -23.59 -16.42
C ILE A 88 -5.65 -24.13 -17.36
N ASP A 89 -5.61 -23.64 -18.60
CA ASP A 89 -4.62 -24.06 -19.62
C ASP A 89 -3.16 -23.79 -19.21
N TYR A 90 -2.88 -22.77 -18.38
CA TYR A 90 -1.50 -22.46 -17.96
C TYR A 90 -0.93 -23.44 -16.94
N PHE A 91 -1.77 -24.15 -16.18
CA PHE A 91 -1.30 -25.09 -15.16
C PHE A 91 -1.15 -26.52 -15.68
N GLU A 92 -1.76 -26.86 -16.82
CA GLU A 92 -1.65 -28.20 -17.39
C GLU A 92 -0.30 -28.44 -18.09
N HIS A 93 0.40 -27.40 -18.53
CA HIS A 93 1.68 -27.51 -19.25
C HIS A 93 2.92 -27.66 -18.34
N ASP A 94 2.80 -27.48 -17.02
CA ASP A 94 3.91 -27.64 -16.06
C ASP A 94 4.04 -29.08 -15.51
N PHE A 95 3.18 -30.00 -15.94
CA PHE A 95 3.22 -31.42 -15.62
C PHE A 95 3.72 -32.27 -16.80
N GLU A 96 4.90 -31.96 -17.34
CA GLU A 96 5.62 -32.87 -18.25
C GLU A 96 7.12 -32.91 -17.93
#